data_AF-A0A2N7RSL6-F1
#
_entry.id   AF-A0A2N7RSL6-F1
#
_cell.length_a   1.000
_cell.length_b   1.000
_cell.length_c   1.000
_cell.angle_alpha   90.00
_cell.angle_beta   90.00
_cell.angle_gamma   90.00
#
_symmetry.space_group_name_H-M   'P 1'
#
loop_
_entity.id
_entity.type
_entity.pdbx_description
1 polymer ?
#
loop_
_entity_poly.entity_id
_entity_poly.type
_entity_poly.pdbx_seq_one_letter_code
_entity_poly.pdbx_strand_id
1 'polypeptide(L)'
;MVDVEVVLVDLANKSAEKLNWRTSIVDLMKLLQLDSSLAARKELAQELHFTGDTNDSASMNIWLHRQVMIKLAENGGKVPEELKN
;
A
#
# COMPACT_ATOMS: atom_id res chain seq x y z
N MET A 1 -6.35 -13.10 -15.39
CA MET A 1 -6.09 -12.56 -14.04
C MET A 1 -4.89 -11.66 -14.16
N VAL A 2 -4.93 -10.45 -13.60
CA VAL A 2 -3.73 -9.63 -13.55
C VAL A 2 -2.98 -10.01 -12.29
N ASP A 3 -1.78 -10.55 -12.45
CA ASP A 3 -0.92 -10.94 -11.34
C ASP A 3 -0.26 -9.69 -10.76
N VAL A 4 -0.95 -9.02 -9.82
CA VAL A 4 -0.43 -7.87 -9.06
C VAL A 4 0.92 -8.19 -8.46
N GLU A 5 1.11 -9.42 -8.00
CA GLU A 5 2.39 -9.88 -7.47
C GLU A 5 3.51 -9.75 -8.50
N VAL A 6 3.28 -10.05 -9.79
CA VAL A 6 4.31 -9.89 -10.83
C VAL A 6 4.69 -8.43 -11.00
N VAL A 7 3.71 -7.52 -10.99
CA VAL A 7 3.96 -6.07 -11.10
C VAL A 7 4.74 -5.55 -9.89
N LEU A 8 4.34 -5.93 -8.68
CA LEU A 8 5.03 -5.53 -7.46
C LEU A 8 6.45 -6.13 -7.37
N VAL A 9 6.64 -7.37 -7.82
CA VAL A 9 7.97 -7.99 -7.92
C VAL A 9 8.85 -7.23 -8.92
N ASP A 10 8.34 -6.87 -10.09
CA ASP A 10 9.08 -6.09 -11.08
C ASP A 10 9.47 -4.70 -10.55
N LEU A 11 8.53 -4.00 -9.89
CA LEU A 11 8.82 -2.73 -9.21
C LEU A 11 9.88 -2.92 -8.11
N ALA A 12 9.81 -4.02 -7.35
CA ALA A 12 10.72 -4.25 -6.24
C ALA A 12 12.13 -4.58 -6.73
N ASN A 13 12.24 -5.26 -7.87
CA ASN A 13 13.52 -5.49 -8.56
C ASN A 13 14.11 -4.20 -9.13
N LYS A 14 13.26 -3.22 -9.49
CA LYS A 14 13.70 -1.88 -9.94
C LYS A 14 14.05 -0.95 -8.78
N SER A 15 13.54 -1.22 -7.59
CA SER A 15 13.91 -0.48 -6.39
C SER A 15 15.35 -0.79 -6.00
N ALA A 16 16.11 0.24 -5.64
CA ALA A 16 17.45 0.08 -5.09
C ALA A 16 17.43 -0.47 -3.65
N GLU A 17 16.27 -0.39 -2.97
CA GLU A 17 16.10 -0.80 -1.59
C GLU A 17 15.39 -2.17 -1.49
N LYS A 18 15.82 -2.99 -0.53
CA LYS A 18 15.10 -4.23 -0.17
C LYS A 18 13.86 -3.87 0.66
N LEU A 19 12.75 -3.69 -0.03
CA LEU A 19 11.45 -3.35 0.54
C LEU A 19 10.65 -4.62 0.86
N ASN A 20 10.17 -4.78 2.11
CA ASN A 20 9.32 -5.88 2.53
C ASN A 20 7.84 -5.58 2.25
N TRP A 21 7.53 -5.20 1.01
CA TRP A 21 6.19 -4.79 0.55
C TRP A 21 5.11 -5.87 0.74
N ARG A 22 5.50 -7.14 0.91
CA ARG A 22 4.57 -8.25 1.18
C ARG A 22 3.95 -8.22 2.57
N THR A 23 4.61 -7.58 3.54
CA THR A 23 4.18 -7.58 4.95
C THR A 23 4.07 -6.18 5.54
N SER A 24 4.79 -5.20 4.97
CA SER A 24 4.83 -3.83 5.46
C SER A 24 4.12 -2.88 4.49
N ILE A 25 3.07 -2.21 4.98
CA ILE A 25 2.42 -1.13 4.23
C ILE A 25 3.40 0.00 3.91
N VAL A 26 4.33 0.31 4.81
CA VAL A 26 5.31 1.38 4.62
C VAL A 26 6.19 1.09 3.41
N ASP A 27 6.70 -0.14 3.34
CA ASP A 27 7.54 -0.58 2.22
C ASP A 27 6.75 -0.72 0.94
N LEU A 28 5.48 -1.14 1.02
CA LEU A 28 4.58 -1.16 -0.12
C LEU A 28 4.34 0.25 -0.66
N MET A 29 4.04 1.23 0.19
CA MET A 29 3.85 2.62 -0.23
C MET A 29 5.12 3.18 -0.87
N LYS A 30 6.30 2.96 -0.27
CA LYS A 30 7.59 3.35 -0.87
C LYS A 30 7.81 2.73 -2.25
N LEU A 31 7.49 1.44 -2.39
CA LEU A 31 7.62 0.71 -3.65
C LEU A 31 6.77 1.32 -4.76
N LEU A 32 5.58 1.79 -4.39
CA LEU A 32 4.64 2.48 -5.27
C LEU A 32 4.96 3.97 -5.44
N GLN A 33 6.06 4.47 -4.84
CA GLN A 33 6.48 5.86 -4.82
C GLN A 33 5.43 6.79 -4.16
N LEU A 34 4.76 6.30 -3.11
CA LEU A 34 3.79 7.03 -2.31
C LEU A 34 4.41 7.51 -0.99
N ASP A 35 3.81 8.53 -0.37
CA ASP A 35 4.22 8.94 0.97
C ASP A 35 3.89 7.85 2.00
N SER A 36 4.92 7.29 2.63
CA SER A 36 4.80 6.23 3.64
C SER A 36 4.72 6.77 5.08
N SER A 37 4.62 8.10 5.24
CA SER A 37 4.48 8.78 6.53
C SER A 37 3.26 8.29 7.30
N LEU A 38 3.26 8.53 8.62
CA LEU A 38 2.11 8.19 9.45
C LEU A 38 0.87 9.03 9.07
N ALA A 39 1.07 10.27 8.62
CA ALA A 39 0.00 11.14 8.18
C ALA A 39 -0.69 10.59 6.94
N ALA A 40 0.08 10.28 5.88
CA ALA A 40 -0.45 9.70 4.65
C ALA A 40 -1.20 8.37 4.89
N ARG A 41 -0.68 7.51 5.77
CA ARG A 41 -1.39 6.26 6.14
C ARG A 41 -2.71 6.52 6.85
N LYS A 42 -2.78 7.52 7.73
CA LYS A 42 -4.03 7.89 8.42
C LYS A 42 -5.04 8.48 7.45
N GLU A 43 -4.59 9.34 6.55
CA GLU A 43 -5.42 9.92 5.49
C GLU A 43 -5.99 8.82 4.60
N LEU A 44 -5.11 7.94 4.09
CA LEU A 44 -5.53 6.79 3.30
C LEU A 44 -6.49 5.88 4.07
N ALA A 45 -6.26 5.66 5.36
CA ALA A 45 -7.20 4.89 6.18
C ALA A 45 -8.58 5.56 6.25
N GLN A 46 -8.63 6.89 6.38
CA GLN A 46 -9.88 7.64 6.37
C GLN A 46 -10.59 7.56 5.01
N GLU A 47 -9.86 7.73 3.91
CA GLU A 47 -10.42 7.62 2.55
C GLU A 47 -10.97 6.23 2.25
N LEU A 48 -10.31 5.20 2.78
CA LEU A 48 -10.76 3.82 2.67
C LEU A 48 -11.84 3.42 3.70
N HIS A 49 -12.35 4.39 4.47
CA HIS A 49 -13.36 4.18 5.50
C HIS A 49 -12.94 3.15 6.57
N PHE A 50 -11.68 3.20 7.02
CA PHE A 50 -11.21 2.38 8.12
C PHE A 50 -12.02 2.65 9.39
N THR A 51 -12.63 1.60 9.93
CA THR A 51 -13.46 1.67 11.15
C THR A 51 -12.72 1.25 12.43
N GLY A 52 -11.43 0.96 12.34
CA GLY A 52 -10.62 0.54 13.49
C GLY A 52 -10.00 1.71 14.25
N ASP A 53 -9.24 1.39 15.30
CA ASP A 53 -8.53 2.40 16.09
C ASP A 53 -7.29 2.91 15.33
N THR A 54 -7.27 4.22 15.04
CA THR A 54 -6.14 4.89 14.37
C THR A 54 -4.97 5.17 15.32
N ASN A 55 -5.14 4.97 16.63
CA ASN A 55 -4.06 4.96 17.60
C ASN A 55 -3.31 3.62 17.60
N ASP A 56 -3.98 2.51 17.24
CA ASP A 56 -3.33 1.23 16.99
C ASP A 56 -2.81 1.14 15.55
N SER A 57 -1.67 1.79 15.34
CA SER A 57 -1.02 1.81 14.03
C SER A 57 -0.68 0.41 13.51
N ALA A 58 -0.50 -0.61 14.37
CA ALA A 58 -0.20 -1.97 13.94
C ALA A 58 -1.39 -2.60 13.21
N SER A 59 -2.57 -2.59 13.84
CA SER A 59 -3.80 -3.08 13.22
C SER A 59 -4.18 -2.29 11.96
N MET A 60 -4.05 -0.96 12.02
CA MET A 60 -4.28 -0.08 10.88
C MET A 60 -3.33 -0.42 9.71
N ASN A 61 -2.05 -0.63 9.96
CA ASN A 61 -1.07 -0.97 8.92
C ASN A 61 -1.38 -2.30 8.23
N ILE A 62 -1.75 -3.33 9.01
CA ILE A 62 -2.09 -4.65 8.47
C ILE A 62 -3.35 -4.55 7.60
N TRP A 63 -4.34 -3.77 8.03
CA TRP A 63 -5.57 -3.56 7.27
C TRP A 63 -5.30 -2.75 5.99
N LEU A 64 -4.57 -1.64 6.10
CA LEU A 64 -4.20 -0.79 4.96
C LEU A 64 -3.43 -1.57 3.90
N HIS A 65 -2.46 -2.39 4.33
CA HIS A 65 -1.70 -3.26 3.44
C HIS A 65 -2.63 -4.12 2.57
N ARG A 66 -3.61 -4.77 3.18
CA ARG A 66 -4.59 -5.60 2.46
C ARG A 66 -5.45 -4.77 1.52
N GLN A 67 -5.93 -3.61 1.96
CA GLN A 67 -6.78 -2.75 1.12
C GLN A 67 -6.05 -2.21 -0.11
N VAL A 68 -4.81 -1.76 0.06
CA VAL A 68 -3.97 -1.30 -1.05
C VAL A 68 -3.72 -2.43 -2.04
N MET A 69 -3.42 -3.64 -1.57
CA MET A 69 -3.26 -4.81 -2.44
C MET A 69 -4.54 -5.14 -3.24
N ILE A 70 -5.72 -5.03 -2.61
CA ILE A 70 -7.01 -5.25 -3.27
C ILE A 70 -7.23 -4.18 -4.35
N LYS A 71 -7.07 -2.90 -4.02
CA LYS A 71 -7.23 -1.79 -4.98
C LYS A 71 -6.26 -1.89 -6.15
N LEU A 72 -5.01 -2.29 -5.90
CA LEU A 72 -4.05 -2.58 -6.96
C LEU A 72 -4.55 -3.72 -7.86
N ALA A 73 -5.12 -4.79 -7.29
CA ALA A 73 -5.70 -5.90 -8.06
C ALA A 73 -6.86 -5.49 -8.94
N GLU A 74 -7.77 -4.68 -8.40
CA GLU A 74 -8.90 -4.12 -9.15
C GLU A 74 -8.44 -3.22 -10.30
N ASN A 75 -7.33 -2.51 -10.13
CA ASN A 75 -6.73 -1.63 -11.14
C ASN A 75 -5.69 -2.33 -12.04
N GLY A 76 -5.60 -3.66 -12.01
CA GLY A 76 -4.68 -4.42 -12.86
C GLY A 76 -3.20 -4.16 -12.55
N GLY A 77 -2.85 -4.08 -11.26
CA GLY A 77 -1.49 -3.85 -10.78
C GLY A 77 -0.99 -2.42 -10.94
N LYS A 78 -1.83 -1.49 -11.39
CA LYS A 78 -1.51 -0.07 -11.47
C LYS A 78 -1.90 0.62 -10.18
N VAL A 79 -1.06 1.54 -9.70
CA VAL A 79 -1.37 2.43 -8.58
C VAL A 79 -2.49 3.38 -9.02
N PRO A 80 -3.72 3.26 -8.49
CA PRO A 80 -4.78 4.20 -8.82
C PRO A 80 -4.46 5.59 -8.25
N GLU A 81 -4.98 6.64 -8.90
CA GLU A 81 -4.69 8.04 -8.51
C GLU A 81 -5.16 8.38 -7.10
N GLU A 82 -6.22 7.74 -6.65
CA GLU A 82 -6.72 7.79 -5.26
C GLU A 82 -5.70 7.32 -4.20
N LEU A 83 -4.63 6.60 -4.58
CA LEU A 83 -3.54 6.29 -3.65
C LEU A 83 -2.39 7.30 -3.70
N LYS A 84 -2.40 8.24 -4.65
CA LYS A 84 -1.32 9.22 -4.91
C LYS A 84 -1.55 10.58 -4.26
N ASN A 85 -2.55 10.72 -3.39
CA ASN A 85 -2.83 11.96 -2.65
C ASN A 85 -1.59 12.51 -1.93
#